data_AF-A0A1B0T1K6-F1
#
_entry.id   AF-A0A1B0T1K6-F1
#
_cell.length_a   1.000
_cell.length_b   1.000
_cell.length_c   1.000
_cell.angle_alpha   90.00
_cell.angle_beta   90.00
_cell.angle_gamma   90.00
#
_symmetry.space_group_name_H-M   'P 1'
#
loop_
_entity.id
_entity.type
_entity.pdbx_description
1 polymer ?
#
loop_
_entity_poly.entity_id
_entity_poly.type
_entity_poly.pdbx_seq_one_letter_code
_entity_poly.pdbx_strand_id
1 'polypeptide(L)'
;LVDLEPGTMDAVRAGPFGQLFRPDNFVFGQSGAGNNWAKGHYTEGAELVDQVLEVVRREAEGCDCLQGFQITHSLGGGTGAGMGTLLISKIREEFPDRMMATFSVVPSPKVSDTVVEPYNATLSIHQLVENSDATFCIDNEALYDICMRTLKLSNPSYGDLNYLVSAVMSGVTTCLRFPGQLNSDLRKLAVNMVPFPRLHFFMVGFAPLTSRGAHS
;
A
#
# COMPACT_ATOMS: atom_id res chain seq x y z
N LEU A 1 -4.37 -7.57 8.03
CA LEU A 1 -3.78 -8.17 6.81
C LEU A 1 -4.90 -8.84 6.04
N VAL A 2 -5.00 -8.57 4.74
CA VAL A 2 -6.15 -8.97 3.93
C VAL A 2 -5.65 -9.54 2.61
N ASP A 3 -6.15 -10.71 2.23
CA ASP A 3 -5.92 -11.30 0.91
C ASP A 3 -7.10 -12.21 0.52
N LEU A 4 -7.31 -12.46 -0.76
CA LEU A 4 -8.35 -13.37 -1.23
C LEU A 4 -7.90 -14.84 -1.25
N GLU A 5 -6.61 -15.07 -1.00
CA GLU A 5 -5.99 -16.40 -0.90
C GLU A 5 -5.22 -16.56 0.41
N PRO A 6 -5.11 -17.78 0.97
CA PRO A 6 -4.44 -18.01 2.25
C PRO A 6 -2.91 -18.01 2.16
N GLY A 7 -2.33 -18.25 0.98
CA GLY A 7 -0.90 -18.60 0.85
C GLY A 7 0.07 -17.52 1.34
N THR A 8 -0.24 -16.24 1.11
CA THR A 8 0.59 -15.12 1.57
C THR A 8 0.54 -14.96 3.09
N MET A 9 -0.61 -15.24 3.71
CA MET A 9 -0.81 -15.13 5.15
C MET A 9 -0.02 -16.18 5.93
N ASP A 10 0.03 -17.41 5.42
CA ASP A 10 0.82 -18.48 6.03
C ASP A 10 2.32 -18.17 5.99
N ALA A 11 2.80 -17.58 4.89
CA ALA A 11 4.19 -17.12 4.79
C ALA A 11 4.51 -16.01 5.81
N VAL A 12 3.60 -15.06 6.04
CA VAL A 12 3.78 -14.02 7.06
C VAL A 12 3.79 -14.60 8.47
N ARG A 13 2.90 -15.56 8.76
CA ARG A 13 2.83 -16.24 10.06
C ARG A 13 4.07 -17.08 10.36
N ALA A 14 4.63 -17.73 9.35
CA ALA A 14 5.88 -18.48 9.45
C ALA A 14 7.14 -17.59 9.48
N GLY A 15 7.00 -16.30 9.13
CA GLY A 15 8.08 -15.33 9.10
C GLY A 15 8.63 -14.97 10.48
N PRO A 16 9.78 -14.27 10.54
CA PRO A 16 10.47 -13.94 11.79
C PRO A 16 9.64 -13.08 12.75
N PHE A 17 8.67 -12.32 12.24
CA PHE A 17 7.78 -11.46 13.03
C PHE A 17 6.32 -11.94 13.03
N GLY A 18 6.06 -13.20 12.68
CA GLY A 18 4.69 -13.72 12.56
C GLY A 18 3.88 -13.63 13.86
N GLN A 19 4.53 -13.76 15.02
CA GLN A 19 3.90 -13.68 16.34
C GLN A 19 3.57 -12.25 16.80
N LEU A 20 4.06 -11.22 16.09
CA LEU A 20 3.79 -9.81 16.43
C LEU A 20 2.33 -9.42 16.14
N PHE A 21 1.71 -10.05 15.14
CA PHE A 21 0.39 -9.70 14.66
C PHE A 21 -0.68 -10.51 15.38
N ARG A 22 -1.77 -9.84 15.79
CA ARG A 22 -2.94 -10.52 16.36
C ARG A 22 -3.58 -11.45 15.31
N PRO A 23 -3.84 -12.74 15.62
CA PRO A 23 -4.47 -13.67 14.69
C PRO A 23 -5.81 -13.17 14.14
N ASP A 24 -6.58 -12.46 14.96
CA ASP A 24 -7.89 -11.91 14.61
C ASP A 24 -7.85 -10.78 13.57
N ASN A 25 -6.66 -10.25 13.26
CA ASN A 25 -6.46 -9.20 12.26
C ASN A 25 -6.04 -9.76 10.89
N PHE A 26 -6.02 -11.09 10.75
CA PHE A 26 -5.84 -11.78 9.46
C PHE A 26 -7.20 -12.16 8.91
N VAL A 27 -7.57 -11.56 7.78
CA VAL A 27 -8.82 -11.88 7.07
C VAL A 27 -8.42 -12.39 5.69
N PHE A 28 -8.85 -13.60 5.34
CA PHE A 28 -8.50 -14.16 4.03
C PHE A 28 -9.62 -15.00 3.42
N GLY A 29 -9.70 -14.95 2.09
CA GLY A 29 -10.61 -15.75 1.29
C GLY A 29 -10.07 -17.14 0.96
N GLN A 30 -10.85 -17.90 0.20
CA GLN A 30 -10.47 -19.20 -0.37
C GLN A 30 -10.29 -19.16 -1.89
N SER A 31 -10.59 -18.02 -2.52
CA SER A 31 -10.72 -17.86 -3.97
C SER A 31 -10.09 -16.55 -4.39
N GLY A 32 -8.98 -16.64 -5.14
CA GLY A 32 -8.28 -15.47 -5.62
C GLY A 32 -9.00 -14.70 -6.72
N ALA A 33 -8.65 -13.43 -6.87
CA ALA A 33 -9.14 -12.59 -7.96
C ALA A 33 -8.59 -12.97 -9.34
N GLY A 34 -7.53 -13.80 -9.42
CA GLY A 34 -6.96 -14.27 -10.69
C GLY A 34 -6.53 -13.14 -11.63
N ASN A 35 -5.85 -12.12 -11.09
CA ASN A 35 -5.43 -10.92 -11.83
C ASN A 35 -6.57 -10.13 -12.51
N ASN A 36 -7.81 -10.28 -12.03
CA ASN A 36 -8.96 -9.55 -12.56
C ASN A 36 -9.52 -8.57 -11.53
N TRP A 37 -9.43 -7.27 -11.83
CA TRP A 37 -9.98 -6.21 -11.00
C TRP A 37 -11.48 -6.39 -10.73
N ALA A 38 -12.27 -6.76 -11.73
CA ALA A 38 -13.72 -6.90 -11.57
C ALA A 38 -14.09 -8.03 -10.60
N LYS A 39 -13.36 -9.15 -10.61
CA LYS A 39 -13.55 -10.21 -9.62
C LYS A 39 -13.20 -9.72 -8.21
N GLY A 40 -12.07 -9.02 -8.08
CA GLY A 40 -11.65 -8.45 -6.81
C GLY A 40 -12.60 -7.36 -6.28
N HIS A 41 -13.26 -6.60 -7.15
CA HIS A 41 -14.09 -5.47 -6.75
C HIS A 41 -15.58 -5.82 -6.59
N TYR A 42 -16.14 -6.64 -7.48
CA TYR A 42 -17.59 -6.89 -7.52
C TYR A 42 -18.02 -8.27 -7.02
N THR A 43 -17.14 -9.28 -7.01
CA THR A 43 -17.50 -10.64 -6.61
C THR A 43 -16.76 -11.08 -5.35
N GLU A 44 -15.53 -11.57 -5.49
CA GLU A 44 -14.79 -12.22 -4.40
C GLU A 44 -14.47 -11.23 -3.27
N GLY A 45 -14.06 -10.00 -3.61
CA GLY A 45 -13.77 -8.99 -2.61
C GLY A 45 -15.01 -8.42 -1.95
N ALA A 46 -16.16 -8.41 -2.63
CA ALA A 46 -17.42 -7.97 -2.05
C ALA A 46 -17.93 -8.95 -0.99
N GLU A 47 -17.66 -10.25 -1.13
CA GLU A 47 -17.99 -11.25 -0.10
C GLU A 47 -17.11 -11.11 1.16
N LEU A 48 -15.86 -10.65 1.00
CA LEU A 48 -14.89 -10.55 2.11
C LEU A 48 -14.87 -9.18 2.79
N VAL A 49 -15.26 -8.10 2.09
CA VAL A 49 -15.09 -6.72 2.56
C VAL A 49 -15.80 -6.45 3.90
N ASP A 50 -16.99 -7.01 4.12
CA ASP A 50 -17.75 -6.76 5.36
C ASP A 50 -17.02 -7.30 6.59
N GLN A 51 -16.35 -8.45 6.46
CA GLN A 51 -15.52 -9.02 7.53
C GLN A 51 -14.31 -8.13 7.81
N VAL A 52 -13.69 -7.60 6.76
CA VAL A 52 -12.56 -6.67 6.89
C VAL A 52 -13.00 -5.38 7.57
N LEU A 53 -14.14 -4.81 7.17
CA LEU A 53 -14.67 -3.58 7.77
C LEU A 53 -14.97 -3.76 9.25
N GLU A 54 -15.49 -4.91 9.67
CA GLU A 54 -15.72 -5.18 11.09
C GLU A 54 -14.43 -5.19 11.90
N VAL A 55 -13.37 -5.80 11.37
CA VAL A 55 -12.04 -5.74 11.99
C VAL A 55 -11.51 -4.31 12.03
N VAL A 56 -11.70 -3.53 10.96
CA VAL A 56 -11.30 -2.11 10.91
C VAL A 56 -12.06 -1.29 11.97
N ARG A 57 -13.37 -1.50 12.14
CA ARG A 57 -14.17 -0.83 13.17
C ARG A 57 -13.66 -1.14 14.57
N ARG A 58 -13.43 -2.42 14.88
CA ARG A 58 -12.89 -2.85 16.18
C ARG A 58 -11.55 -2.17 16.50
N GLU A 59 -10.66 -2.09 15.52
CA GLU A 59 -9.36 -1.43 15.72
C GLU A 59 -9.49 0.10 15.80
N ALA A 60 -10.44 0.70 15.08
CA ALA A 60 -10.75 2.13 15.16
C ALA A 60 -11.32 2.51 16.52
N GLU A 61 -12.21 1.70 17.10
CA GLU A 61 -12.76 1.87 18.45
C GLU A 61 -11.71 1.70 19.54
N GLY A 62 -10.67 0.90 19.28
CA GLY A 62 -9.52 0.76 20.17
C GLY A 62 -8.60 1.99 20.23
N CYS A 63 -8.81 2.99 19.37
CA CYS A 63 -8.00 4.21 19.31
C CYS A 63 -8.73 5.38 20.01
N ASP A 64 -8.02 6.13 20.86
CA ASP A 64 -8.61 7.33 21.49
C ASP A 64 -9.00 8.41 20.46
N CYS A 65 -8.17 8.60 19.43
CA CYS A 65 -8.44 9.52 18.32
C CYS A 65 -7.76 9.05 17.04
N LEU A 66 -8.53 8.41 16.17
CA LEU A 66 -8.04 7.94 14.88
C LEU A 66 -7.71 9.11 13.94
N GLN A 67 -6.48 9.19 13.44
CA GLN A 67 -6.07 10.24 12.51
C GLN A 67 -6.41 9.92 11.05
N GLY A 68 -6.28 8.65 10.66
CA GLY A 68 -6.42 8.23 9.27
C GLY A 68 -6.01 6.78 9.05
N PHE A 69 -6.11 6.36 7.81
CA PHE A 69 -5.79 5.01 7.34
C PHE A 69 -4.61 5.05 6.37
N GLN A 70 -3.77 4.01 6.45
CA GLN A 70 -2.72 3.75 5.49
C GLN A 70 -3.00 2.43 4.79
N ILE A 71 -3.13 2.45 3.47
CA ILE A 71 -3.44 1.27 2.68
C ILE A 71 -2.28 0.99 1.73
N THR A 72 -1.70 -0.20 1.83
CA THR A 72 -0.62 -0.64 0.94
C THR A 72 -1.17 -1.68 0.00
N HIS A 73 -1.14 -1.42 -1.31
CA HIS A 73 -1.73 -2.30 -2.31
C HIS A 73 -1.03 -2.17 -3.66
N SER A 74 -1.17 -3.18 -4.52
CA SER A 74 -0.72 -3.14 -5.91
C SER A 74 -1.87 -2.75 -6.83
N LEU A 75 -1.59 -1.93 -7.84
CA LEU A 75 -2.56 -1.56 -8.87
C LEU A 75 -2.59 -2.56 -10.04
N GLY A 76 -1.58 -3.42 -10.17
CA GLY A 76 -1.48 -4.41 -11.24
C GLY A 76 -2.26 -5.70 -10.96
N GLY A 77 -2.33 -6.13 -9.69
CA GLY A 77 -2.96 -7.41 -9.32
C GLY A 77 -4.48 -7.35 -9.21
N GLY A 78 -5.15 -8.51 -9.22
CA GLY A 78 -6.62 -8.55 -9.09
C GLY A 78 -7.12 -8.18 -7.68
N THR A 79 -6.48 -8.75 -6.65
CA THR A 79 -6.87 -8.53 -5.25
C THR A 79 -6.49 -7.13 -4.77
N GLY A 80 -5.21 -6.77 -4.91
CA GLY A 80 -4.71 -5.46 -4.45
C GLY A 80 -5.39 -4.29 -5.16
N ALA A 81 -5.68 -4.43 -6.45
CA ALA A 81 -6.33 -3.39 -7.22
C ALA A 81 -7.84 -3.39 -6.95
N GLY A 82 -8.54 -4.51 -7.19
CA GLY A 82 -10.00 -4.59 -7.07
C GLY A 82 -10.53 -4.48 -5.64
N MET A 83 -10.09 -5.38 -4.77
CA MET A 83 -10.53 -5.40 -3.36
C MET A 83 -9.97 -4.21 -2.60
N GLY A 84 -8.72 -3.81 -2.88
CA GLY A 84 -8.11 -2.64 -2.26
C GLY A 84 -8.90 -1.35 -2.54
N THR A 85 -9.32 -1.12 -3.79
CA THR A 85 -10.12 0.07 -4.11
C THR A 85 -11.54 0.00 -3.58
N LEU A 86 -12.14 -1.20 -3.50
CA LEU A 86 -13.44 -1.39 -2.84
C LEU A 86 -13.35 -1.00 -1.36
N LEU A 87 -12.33 -1.49 -0.66
CA LEU A 87 -12.12 -1.21 0.76
C LEU A 87 -11.89 0.28 1.01
N ILE A 88 -11.10 0.96 0.17
CA ILE A 88 -10.87 2.41 0.27
C ILE A 88 -12.19 3.18 0.19
N SER A 89 -13.05 2.84 -0.76
CA SER A 89 -14.37 3.47 -0.93
C SER A 89 -15.26 3.25 0.30
N LYS A 90 -15.33 2.01 0.81
CA LYS A 90 -16.11 1.70 2.01
C LYS A 90 -15.61 2.38 3.28
N ILE A 91 -14.30 2.45 3.49
CA ILE A 91 -13.74 3.18 4.62
C ILE A 91 -14.03 4.69 4.48
N ARG A 92 -14.01 5.24 3.26
CA ARG A 92 -14.38 6.65 3.03
C ARG A 92 -15.85 6.92 3.35
N GLU A 93 -16.76 5.99 3.05
CA GLU A 93 -18.17 6.09 3.42
C GLU A 93 -18.36 6.15 4.95
N GLU A 94 -17.67 5.30 5.72
CA GLU A 94 -17.80 5.24 7.18
C GLU A 94 -17.01 6.31 7.93
N PHE A 95 -15.85 6.70 7.39
CA PHE A 95 -14.90 7.62 8.03
C PHE A 95 -14.55 8.80 7.11
N PRO A 96 -15.53 9.64 6.71
CA PRO A 96 -15.33 10.66 5.67
C PRO A 96 -14.26 11.69 6.00
N ASP A 97 -14.17 12.10 7.27
CA ASP A 97 -13.25 13.17 7.72
C ASP A 97 -11.81 12.69 8.00
N ARG A 98 -11.56 11.38 7.92
CA ARG A 98 -10.26 10.77 8.24
C ARG A 98 -9.34 10.79 7.02
N MET A 99 -8.05 10.97 7.27
CA MET A 99 -7.04 10.98 6.20
C MET A 99 -6.94 9.59 5.56
N MET A 100 -6.96 9.50 4.24
CA MET A 100 -6.75 8.26 3.48
C MET A 100 -5.45 8.37 2.68
N ALA A 101 -4.41 7.69 3.15
CA ALA A 101 -3.13 7.61 2.45
C ALA A 101 -2.93 6.22 1.84
N THR A 102 -2.58 6.16 0.56
CA THR A 102 -2.31 4.91 -0.14
C THR A 102 -0.84 4.83 -0.55
N PHE A 103 -0.23 3.67 -0.36
CA PHE A 103 1.06 3.30 -0.93
C PHE A 103 0.77 2.31 -2.06
N SER A 104 0.77 2.82 -3.28
CA SER A 104 0.29 2.10 -4.45
C SER A 104 1.47 1.73 -5.34
N VAL A 105 1.68 0.43 -5.51
CA VAL A 105 2.67 -0.08 -6.46
C VAL A 105 2.06 0.00 -7.87
N VAL A 106 2.65 0.85 -8.70
CA VAL A 106 2.23 1.03 -10.09
C VAL A 106 2.86 -0.07 -10.98
N PRO A 107 2.15 -0.55 -12.00
CA PRO A 107 2.69 -1.56 -12.90
C PRO A 107 3.84 -1.01 -13.74
N SER A 108 4.77 -1.88 -14.14
CA SER A 108 5.85 -1.57 -15.08
C SER A 108 5.89 -2.58 -16.23
N PRO A 109 6.09 -2.12 -17.48
CA PRO A 109 6.14 -2.98 -18.65
C PRO A 109 7.33 -3.96 -18.67
N LYS A 110 8.41 -3.69 -17.94
CA LYS A 110 9.63 -4.54 -17.97
C LYS A 110 9.64 -5.64 -16.92
N VAL A 111 8.88 -5.46 -15.84
CA VAL A 111 8.92 -6.34 -14.66
C VAL A 111 7.60 -7.07 -14.43
N SER A 112 6.60 -6.77 -15.25
CA SER A 112 5.26 -7.36 -15.13
C SER A 112 5.13 -8.67 -15.89
N ASP A 113 4.66 -9.69 -15.19
CA ASP A 113 4.27 -10.98 -15.78
C ASP A 113 2.79 -11.00 -16.24
N THR A 114 2.02 -9.93 -15.97
CA THR A 114 0.56 -9.92 -16.15
C THR A 114 0.15 -8.97 -17.28
N VAL A 115 -0.40 -9.54 -18.36
CA VAL A 115 -0.82 -8.79 -19.56
C VAL A 115 -1.96 -7.79 -19.27
N VAL A 116 -2.78 -8.05 -18.25
CA VAL A 116 -3.96 -7.25 -17.91
C VAL A 116 -3.71 -6.13 -16.89
N GLU A 117 -2.46 -5.91 -16.45
CA GLU A 117 -2.16 -4.84 -15.49
C GLU A 117 -2.59 -3.43 -15.92
N PRO A 118 -2.45 -3.02 -17.20
CA PRO A 118 -2.92 -1.70 -17.62
C PRO A 118 -4.43 -1.53 -17.41
N TYR A 119 -5.22 -2.59 -17.57
CA TYR A 119 -6.66 -2.57 -17.31
C TYR A 119 -6.93 -2.41 -15.81
N ASN A 120 -6.29 -3.23 -14.96
CA ASN A 120 -6.46 -3.17 -13.51
C ASN A 120 -6.05 -1.81 -12.95
N ALA A 121 -4.93 -1.26 -13.41
CA ALA A 121 -4.42 0.04 -12.97
C ALA A 121 -5.36 1.18 -13.38
N THR A 122 -5.87 1.17 -14.62
CA THR A 122 -6.80 2.21 -15.10
C THR A 122 -8.08 2.23 -14.26
N LEU A 123 -8.69 1.07 -14.01
CA LEU A 123 -9.90 0.95 -13.20
C LEU A 123 -9.67 1.36 -11.74
N SER A 124 -8.48 1.04 -11.22
CA SER A 124 -8.14 1.34 -9.83
C SER A 124 -7.81 2.81 -9.59
N ILE A 125 -7.08 3.44 -10.52
CA ILE A 125 -6.76 4.87 -10.45
C ILE A 125 -8.06 5.69 -10.44
N HIS A 126 -9.06 5.31 -11.24
CA HIS A 126 -10.36 5.98 -11.21
C HIS A 126 -10.96 6.06 -9.80
N GLN A 127 -10.92 4.95 -9.05
CA GLN A 127 -11.40 4.90 -7.66
C GLN A 127 -10.48 5.67 -6.69
N LEU A 128 -9.16 5.65 -6.90
CA LEU A 128 -8.20 6.37 -6.06
C LEU A 128 -8.32 7.90 -6.19
N VAL A 129 -8.63 8.40 -7.38
CA VAL A 129 -8.80 9.84 -7.64
C VAL A 129 -9.91 10.44 -6.78
N GLU A 130 -10.95 9.67 -6.47
CA GLU A 130 -12.11 10.17 -5.72
C GLU A 130 -12.00 9.90 -4.21
N ASN A 131 -11.38 8.79 -3.82
CA ASN A 131 -11.47 8.32 -2.43
C ASN A 131 -10.18 8.49 -1.60
N SER A 132 -9.02 8.70 -2.23
CA SER A 132 -7.75 8.90 -1.51
C SER A 132 -7.42 10.40 -1.35
N ASP A 133 -6.78 10.77 -0.24
CA ASP A 133 -6.29 12.13 -0.01
C ASP A 133 -4.83 12.30 -0.42
N ALA A 134 -4.07 11.19 -0.40
CA ALA A 134 -2.67 11.15 -0.78
C ALA A 134 -2.34 9.76 -1.33
N THR A 135 -1.91 9.69 -2.60
CA THR A 135 -1.44 8.45 -3.21
C THR A 135 0.07 8.52 -3.45
N PHE A 136 0.84 7.71 -2.74
CA PHE A 136 2.27 7.55 -2.96
C PHE A 136 2.50 6.47 -4.01
N CYS A 137 2.88 6.91 -5.21
CA CYS A 137 3.15 6.02 -6.34
C CYS A 137 4.56 5.42 -6.24
N ILE A 138 4.62 4.09 -6.24
CA ILE A 138 5.86 3.33 -6.16
C ILE A 138 6.01 2.53 -7.44
N ASP A 139 7.06 2.82 -8.21
CA ASP A 139 7.35 2.13 -9.47
C ASP A 139 8.39 1.02 -9.23
N ASN A 140 8.00 -0.22 -9.52
CA ASN A 140 8.90 -1.35 -9.43
C ASN A 140 10.10 -1.20 -10.38
N GLU A 141 9.92 -0.69 -11.59
CA GLU A 141 11.03 -0.51 -12.55
C GLU A 141 12.11 0.41 -11.98
N ALA A 142 11.67 1.54 -11.43
CA ALA A 142 12.57 2.50 -10.81
C ALA A 142 13.31 1.88 -9.62
N LEU A 143 12.63 1.06 -8.80
CA LEU A 143 13.27 0.34 -7.70
C LEU A 143 14.31 -0.69 -8.20
N TYR A 144 13.98 -1.45 -9.25
CA TYR A 144 14.91 -2.38 -9.88
C TYR A 144 16.16 -1.66 -10.41
N ASP A 145 15.97 -0.55 -11.12
CA ASP A 145 17.06 0.29 -11.63
C ASP A 145 17.93 0.85 -10.49
N ILE A 146 17.33 1.30 -9.38
CA ILE A 146 18.06 1.77 -8.19
C ILE A 146 18.90 0.65 -7.57
N CYS A 147 18.32 -0.53 -7.38
CA CYS A 147 19.02 -1.68 -6.81
C CYS A 147 20.22 -2.11 -7.67
N MET A 148 20.05 -2.16 -9.00
CA MET A 148 21.13 -2.53 -9.92
C MET A 148 22.19 -1.44 -10.05
N ARG A 149 21.78 -0.19 -10.31
CA ARG A 149 22.72 0.88 -10.66
C ARG A 149 23.37 1.53 -9.45
N THR A 150 22.62 1.77 -8.38
CA THR A 150 23.08 2.50 -7.21
C THR A 150 23.59 1.57 -6.13
N LEU A 151 22.82 0.53 -5.77
CA LEU A 151 23.21 -0.43 -4.73
C LEU A 151 24.18 -1.51 -5.25
N LYS A 152 24.36 -1.61 -6.57
CA LYS A 152 25.26 -2.58 -7.24
C LYS A 152 24.88 -4.03 -6.98
N LEU A 153 23.58 -4.32 -6.85
CA LEU A 153 23.06 -5.68 -6.72
C LEU A 153 22.94 -6.30 -8.11
N SER A 154 23.53 -7.48 -8.32
CA SER A 154 23.49 -8.19 -9.60
C SER A 154 22.11 -8.75 -9.93
N ASN A 155 21.44 -9.36 -8.94
CA ASN A 155 20.09 -9.93 -9.06
C ASN A 155 19.23 -9.42 -7.89
N PRO A 156 18.58 -8.25 -8.02
CA PRO A 156 17.68 -7.74 -6.99
C PRO A 156 16.46 -8.66 -6.82
N SER A 157 16.13 -8.95 -5.56
CA SER A 157 14.95 -9.71 -5.18
C SER A 157 13.81 -8.79 -4.71
N TYR A 158 12.57 -9.29 -4.64
CA TYR A 158 11.46 -8.56 -4.02
C TYR A 158 11.75 -8.16 -2.56
N GLY A 159 12.59 -8.91 -1.85
CA GLY A 159 13.04 -8.52 -0.50
C GLY A 159 13.83 -7.22 -0.48
N ASP A 160 14.71 -7.01 -1.46
CA ASP A 160 15.51 -5.80 -1.60
C ASP A 160 14.63 -4.59 -1.97
N LEU A 161 13.67 -4.79 -2.87
CA LEU A 161 12.69 -3.77 -3.24
C LEU A 161 11.81 -3.37 -2.05
N ASN A 162 11.27 -4.37 -1.34
CA ASN A 162 10.43 -4.15 -0.18
C ASN A 162 11.17 -3.43 0.94
N TYR A 163 12.48 -3.65 1.09
CA TYR A 163 13.31 -2.88 2.03
C TYR A 163 13.32 -1.39 1.69
N LEU A 164 13.56 -1.02 0.43
CA LEU A 164 13.53 0.38 -0.02
C LEU A 164 12.16 1.03 0.19
N VAL A 165 11.08 0.31 -0.18
CA VAL A 165 9.70 0.76 0.04
C VAL A 165 9.43 1.00 1.52
N SER A 166 9.84 0.06 2.39
CA SER A 166 9.66 0.18 3.83
C SER A 166 10.40 1.40 4.42
N ALA A 167 11.58 1.74 3.88
CA ALA A 167 12.36 2.90 4.31
C ALA A 167 11.64 4.21 3.96
N VAL A 168 11.07 4.30 2.76
CA VAL A 168 10.25 5.45 2.34
C VAL A 168 9.01 5.59 3.23
N MET A 169 8.26 4.51 3.44
CA MET A 169 7.06 4.51 4.29
C MET A 169 7.39 4.91 5.74
N SER A 170 8.51 4.42 6.26
CA SER A 170 9.03 4.81 7.58
C SER A 170 9.35 6.31 7.63
N GLY A 171 9.99 6.85 6.58
CA GLY A 171 10.29 8.28 6.46
C GLY A 171 9.03 9.15 6.51
N VAL A 172 8.01 8.82 5.70
CA VAL A 172 6.73 9.54 5.65
C VAL A 172 6.04 9.57 7.01
N THR A 173 6.14 8.49 7.79
CA THR A 173 5.48 8.36 9.10
C THR A 173 6.36 8.74 10.30
N THR A 174 7.60 9.21 10.07
CA THR A 174 8.54 9.50 11.16
C THR A 174 8.01 10.58 12.11
N CYS A 175 7.39 11.64 11.56
CA CYS A 175 6.83 12.75 12.35
C CYS A 175 5.65 12.35 13.25
N LEU A 176 5.03 11.19 12.99
CA LEU A 176 3.96 10.66 13.84
C LEU A 176 4.50 9.83 15.01
N ARG A 177 5.69 9.24 14.84
CA ARG A 177 6.27 8.28 15.79
C ARG A 177 7.30 8.91 16.72
N PHE A 178 7.97 9.97 16.28
CA PHE A 178 9.03 10.62 17.03
C PHE A 178 8.82 12.13 17.11
N PRO A 179 9.24 12.77 18.22
CA PRO A 179 9.18 14.21 18.34
C PRO A 179 10.19 14.86 17.38
N GLY A 180 9.73 15.82 16.59
CA GLY A 180 10.56 16.68 15.74
C GLY A 180 10.38 18.16 16.08
N GLN A 181 11.37 18.98 15.73
CA GLN A 181 11.27 20.44 15.86
C GLN A 181 10.24 21.02 14.89
N LEU A 182 10.07 20.40 13.72
CA LEU A 182 9.09 20.76 12.71
C LEU A 182 8.19 19.56 12.42
N ASN A 183 7.17 19.36 13.25
CA ASN A 183 6.23 18.26 13.04
C ASN A 183 5.32 18.57 11.84
N SER A 184 5.24 17.60 10.93
CA SER A 184 4.29 17.56 9.82
C SER A 184 3.51 16.25 9.93
N ASP A 185 2.26 16.33 10.37
CA ASP A 185 1.34 15.21 10.29
C ASP A 185 0.94 14.96 8.82
N LEU A 186 0.27 13.84 8.55
CA LEU A 186 -0.17 13.49 7.19
C LEU A 186 -1.13 14.54 6.61
N ARG A 187 -1.94 15.16 7.46
CA ARG A 187 -2.89 16.21 7.05
C ARG A 187 -2.17 17.47 6.59
N LYS A 188 -1.15 17.92 7.32
CA LYS A 188 -0.31 19.07 6.96
C LYS A 188 0.51 18.80 5.71
N LEU A 189 1.00 17.57 5.53
CA LEU A 189 1.63 17.17 4.28
C LEU A 189 0.64 17.33 3.11
N ALA A 190 -0.58 16.81 3.24
CA ALA A 190 -1.61 16.92 2.21
C ALA A 190 -1.97 18.38 1.90
N VAL A 191 -2.20 19.21 2.93
CA VAL A 191 -2.54 20.64 2.77
C VAL A 191 -1.43 21.41 2.03
N ASN A 192 -0.16 21.08 2.27
CA ASN A 192 0.96 21.78 1.65
C ASN A 192 1.26 21.31 0.22
N MET A 193 1.01 20.03 -0.08
CA MET A 193 1.47 19.39 -1.32
C MET A 193 0.35 19.11 -2.32
N VAL A 194 -0.93 19.17 -1.91
CA VAL A 194 -2.11 18.94 -2.77
C VAL A 194 -2.81 20.27 -3.04
N PRO A 195 -2.47 20.97 -4.14
CA PRO A 195 -3.10 22.25 -4.47
C PRO A 195 -4.54 22.08 -5.00
N PHE A 196 -4.85 20.93 -5.60
CA PHE A 196 -6.16 20.63 -6.18
C PHE A 196 -6.62 19.23 -5.78
N PRO A 197 -7.91 19.01 -5.47
CA PRO A 197 -8.41 17.74 -4.93
C PRO A 197 -8.13 16.48 -5.77
N ARG A 198 -7.90 16.62 -7.08
CA ARG A 198 -7.61 15.48 -7.98
C ARG A 198 -6.12 15.29 -8.28
N LEU A 199 -5.26 16.19 -7.79
CA LEU A 199 -3.82 16.21 -8.06
C LEU A 199 -3.05 15.86 -6.77
N HIS A 200 -3.32 14.68 -6.24
CA HIS A 200 -2.81 14.15 -4.97
C HIS A 200 -1.93 12.91 -5.13
N PHE A 201 -1.33 12.73 -6.31
CA PHE A 201 -0.38 11.67 -6.60
C PHE A 201 1.05 12.14 -6.36
N PHE A 202 1.74 11.49 -5.44
CA PHE A 202 3.11 11.81 -5.07
C PHE A 202 4.08 10.78 -5.64
N MET A 203 5.17 11.30 -6.20
CA MET A 203 6.37 10.50 -6.46
C MET A 203 7.26 10.54 -5.23
N VAL A 204 7.69 9.38 -4.76
CA VAL A 204 8.50 9.24 -3.55
C VAL A 204 9.95 8.91 -3.90
N GLY A 205 10.87 9.37 -3.06
CA GLY A 205 12.31 9.09 -3.20
C GLY A 205 12.98 8.99 -1.84
N PHE A 206 14.10 8.28 -1.79
CA PHE A 206 14.89 8.11 -0.59
C PHE A 206 16.37 8.43 -0.88
N ALA A 207 17.00 9.13 0.05
CA ALA A 207 18.43 9.41 0.01
C ALA A 207 18.97 9.52 1.46
N PRO A 208 20.24 9.17 1.72
CA PRO A 208 21.21 8.62 0.77
C PRO A 208 20.98 7.13 0.47
N LEU A 209 21.41 6.70 -0.72
CA LEU A 209 21.43 5.29 -1.12
C LEU A 209 22.87 4.87 -1.34
N THR A 210 23.45 4.16 -0.38
CA THR A 210 24.84 3.69 -0.45
C THR A 210 24.90 2.17 -0.60
N SER A 211 25.77 1.70 -1.49
CA SER A 211 26.07 0.26 -1.61
C SER A 211 26.82 -0.22 -0.37
N ARG A 212 26.71 -1.51 -0.04
CA ARG A 212 27.43 -2.12 1.10
C ARG A 212 28.95 -1.95 1.00
N GLY A 213 29.50 -1.80 -0.20
CA GLY A 213 30.94 -1.53 -0.44
C GLY A 213 31.33 -0.05 -0.47
N ALA A 214 30.41 0.89 -0.23
CA ALA A 214 30.73 2.32 -0.24
C ALA A 214 31.37 2.82 1.07
N HIS A 215 31.35 2.00 2.12
CA HIS A 215 31.95 2.29 3.43
C HIS A 215 33.15 1.39 3.76
N SER A 216 33.63 0.61 2.80
CA SER A 216 34.87 -0.19 2.89
C SER A 216 36.03 0.50 2.21
#